data_AF-A0A8J5IU30-F1
#
_entry.id   AF-A0A8J5IU30-F1
#
_cell.length_a   1.000
_cell.length_b   1.000
_cell.length_c   1.000
_cell.angle_alpha   90.00
_cell.angle_beta   90.00
_cell.angle_gamma   90.00
#
_symmetry.space_group_name_H-M   'P 1'
#
loop_
_entity.id
_entity.type
_entity.pdbx_description
1 polymer ?
#
loop_
_entity_poly.entity_id
_entity_poly.type
_entity_poly.pdbx_seq_one_letter_code
_entity_poly.pdbx_strand_id
1 'polypeptide(L)'
;QARVYCDDRGALPHVVTSQTRNFTAQRKLLLVWLPAGVAPFVLQMRSFLKFVTPHKLTKSLIVPSGSPEETRNLVELCPVRALILSGVWWNVEPTHYYLVGSKRICHFVAPQYNTHGNYFIGATKVEPYDTTPTNCADDSYAFDQYFYHGSIGYYSFYEEQTGTYCAKDNTVYIFGNGLGSFDINGSFLAEDTGSGGYRHSFYYGLVGSIWVTYRALVLRRSFISCKRYGRRCDEVGENLNRKEAVIFVQENLRLSAHGATIYHRFALLYLLVEGIMTDYFFLLRTK
;
A
#
# COMPACT_ATOMS: atom_id res chain seq x y z
N GLN A 1 28.98 11.68 17.13
CA GLN A 1 27.78 12.06 17.90
C GLN A 1 27.62 13.57 17.81
N ALA A 2 26.63 14.06 17.05
CA ALA A 2 26.29 15.49 17.07
C ALA A 2 25.56 15.78 18.39
N ARG A 3 26.19 16.54 19.29
CA ARG A 3 25.60 16.90 20.58
C ARG A 3 24.78 18.19 20.37
N VAL A 4 23.49 18.07 20.60
CA VAL A 4 22.52 19.15 20.52
C VAL A 4 22.30 19.64 21.94
N TYR A 5 23.08 20.64 22.37
CA TYR A 5 22.89 21.28 23.67
C TYR A 5 22.09 22.57 23.46
N CYS A 6 20.94 22.65 24.13
CA CYS A 6 20.41 23.91 24.66
C CYS A 6 20.36 23.67 26.17
N ASP A 7 21.52 23.75 26.84
CA ASP A 7 21.66 23.50 28.29
C ASP A 7 22.30 24.71 28.98
N ASP A 8 21.70 25.15 30.09
CA ASP A 8 22.09 26.36 30.85
C ASP A 8 23.42 26.22 31.60
N ARG A 9 24.14 25.10 31.41
CA ARG A 9 25.37 24.80 32.14
C ARG A 9 26.59 25.31 31.36
N GLY A 10 26.74 26.63 31.28
CA GLY A 10 28.03 27.23 30.91
C GLY A 10 28.02 28.51 30.07
N ALA A 11 26.87 29.10 29.76
CA ALA A 11 26.84 30.35 29.00
C ALA A 11 27.10 31.56 29.92
N LEU A 12 28.27 32.19 29.76
CA LEU A 12 28.49 33.58 30.17
C LEU A 12 27.40 34.47 29.55
N PRO A 13 27.00 35.59 30.18
CA PRO A 13 25.94 36.45 29.68
C PRO A 13 26.34 37.05 28.33
N HIS A 14 25.93 36.41 27.24
CA HIS A 14 26.14 36.93 25.91
C HIS A 14 25.15 38.07 25.67
N VAL A 15 25.71 39.25 25.41
CA VAL A 15 25.00 40.42 24.93
C VAL A 15 24.13 40.02 23.74
N VAL A 16 22.82 40.16 23.89
CA VAL A 16 21.84 39.92 22.82
C VAL A 16 22.01 41.03 21.78
N THR A 17 22.93 40.83 20.83
CA THR A 17 22.89 41.59 19.59
C THR A 17 21.64 41.16 18.83
N SER A 18 20.70 42.10 18.71
CA SER A 18 19.51 42.04 17.87
C SER A 18 19.91 41.82 16.40
N GLN A 19 20.27 40.58 16.06
CA GLN A 19 20.14 40.11 14.69
C GLN A 19 18.67 39.78 14.48
N THR A 20 18.07 40.42 13.49
CA THR A 20 16.73 40.11 12.98
C THR A 20 16.64 38.62 12.65
N ARG A 21 16.14 37.86 13.62
CA ARG A 21 15.91 36.41 13.50
C ARG A 21 14.70 36.21 12.61
N ASN A 22 14.95 35.91 11.32
CA ASN A 22 13.86 35.68 10.37
C ASN A 22 12.98 34.46 10.72
N PHE A 23 13.47 33.53 11.56
CA PHE A 23 12.71 32.36 12.03
C PHE A 23 13.15 31.89 13.43
N THR A 24 12.18 31.62 14.32
CA THR A 24 12.42 31.02 15.64
C THR A 24 12.80 29.54 15.52
N ALA A 25 13.56 29.01 16.49
CA ALA A 25 13.97 27.61 16.54
C ALA A 25 12.74 26.69 16.57
N GLN A 26 11.70 27.07 17.32
CA GLN A 26 10.42 26.35 17.33
C GLN A 26 9.79 26.26 15.92
N ARG A 27 9.73 27.36 15.17
CA ARG A 27 9.15 27.36 13.82
C ARG A 27 9.96 26.50 12.86
N LYS A 28 11.30 26.54 12.93
CA LYS A 28 12.17 25.69 12.11
C LYS A 28 11.91 24.20 12.35
N LEU A 29 11.78 23.78 13.61
CA LEU A 29 11.46 22.40 13.96
C LEU A 29 10.08 21.98 13.44
N LEU A 30 9.07 22.83 13.57
CA LEU A 30 7.72 22.53 13.06
C LEU A 30 7.66 22.45 11.53
N LEU A 31 8.41 23.31 10.82
CA LEU A 31 8.53 23.27 9.36
C LEU A 31 9.17 21.97 8.85
N VAL A 32 10.03 21.34 9.64
CA VAL A 32 10.61 20.02 9.32
C VAL A 32 9.68 18.88 9.75
N TRP A 33 9.06 19.00 10.92
CA TRP A 33 8.17 17.97 11.48
C TRP A 33 6.91 17.73 10.64
N LEU A 34 6.33 18.78 10.05
CA LEU A 34 5.16 18.65 9.18
C LEU A 34 5.41 17.70 7.97
N PRO A 35 6.38 17.97 7.08
CA PRO A 35 6.63 17.10 5.93
C PRO A 35 7.27 15.76 6.32
N ALA A 36 8.09 15.69 7.38
CA ALA A 36 8.76 14.45 7.76
C ALA A 36 7.85 13.49 8.56
N GLY A 37 6.86 14.02 9.28
CA GLY A 37 5.98 13.25 10.15
C GLY A 37 4.54 13.20 9.66
N VAL A 38 3.90 14.35 9.46
CA VAL A 38 2.46 14.43 9.18
C VAL A 38 2.15 13.97 7.75
N ALA A 39 2.90 14.41 6.75
CA ALA A 39 2.59 14.05 5.36
C ALA A 39 2.64 12.53 5.11
N PRO A 40 3.68 11.79 5.53
CA PRO A 40 3.70 10.32 5.41
C PRO A 40 2.55 9.66 6.17
N PHE A 41 2.20 10.16 7.36
CA PHE A 41 1.11 9.60 8.15
C PHE A 41 -0.26 9.81 7.52
N VAL A 42 -0.50 10.96 6.88
CA VAL A 42 -1.74 11.22 6.13
C VAL A 42 -1.87 10.28 4.94
N LEU A 43 -0.77 10.05 4.21
CA LEU A 43 -0.75 9.06 3.12
C LEU A 43 -1.05 7.66 3.64
N GLN A 44 -0.35 7.24 4.70
CA GLN A 44 -0.57 5.95 5.35
C GLN A 44 -2.03 5.78 5.82
N MET A 45 -2.62 6.82 6.44
CA MET A 45 -4.01 6.79 6.90
C MET A 45 -4.97 6.65 5.72
N ARG A 46 -4.72 7.36 4.61
CA ARG A 46 -5.52 7.24 3.39
C ARG A 46 -5.46 5.82 2.83
N SER A 47 -4.26 5.22 2.76
CA SER A 47 -4.08 3.84 2.32
C SER A 47 -4.83 2.88 3.25
N PHE A 48 -4.61 2.98 4.58
CA PHE A 48 -5.30 2.16 5.58
C PHE A 48 -6.82 2.20 5.44
N LEU A 49 -7.39 3.41 5.31
CA LEU A 49 -8.84 3.58 5.13
C LEU A 49 -9.35 2.90 3.85
N LYS A 50 -8.58 2.91 2.77
CA LYS A 50 -8.95 2.21 1.53
C LYS A 50 -8.97 0.70 1.72
N PHE A 51 -7.97 0.13 2.39
CA PHE A 51 -7.86 -1.31 2.56
C PHE A 51 -8.78 -1.87 3.65
N VAL A 52 -9.16 -1.09 4.66
CA VAL A 52 -10.11 -1.51 5.70
C VAL A 52 -11.57 -1.34 5.28
N THR A 53 -11.84 -0.49 4.29
CA THR A 53 -13.22 -0.29 3.80
C THR A 53 -13.72 -1.57 3.13
N PRO A 54 -14.92 -2.07 3.49
CA PRO A 54 -15.47 -3.26 2.85
C PRO A 54 -15.66 -3.08 1.34
N HIS A 55 -15.27 -4.10 0.58
CA HIS A 55 -15.37 -4.15 -0.87
C HIS A 55 -16.36 -5.21 -1.33
N LYS A 56 -16.73 -5.15 -2.62
CA LYS A 56 -17.53 -6.16 -3.31
C LYS A 56 -16.84 -6.55 -4.59
N LEU A 57 -16.95 -7.82 -4.95
CA LEU A 57 -16.52 -8.30 -6.25
C LEU A 57 -17.54 -7.93 -7.33
N THR A 58 -17.07 -7.63 -8.54
CA THR A 58 -17.94 -7.56 -9.70
C THR A 58 -18.60 -8.91 -9.94
N LYS A 59 -19.92 -8.88 -10.17
CA LYS A 59 -20.75 -10.09 -10.32
C LYS A 59 -20.31 -11.01 -11.46
N SER A 60 -19.64 -10.48 -12.49
CA SER A 60 -19.11 -11.27 -13.62
C SER A 60 -17.96 -12.19 -13.21
N LEU A 61 -17.30 -11.91 -12.10
CA LEU A 61 -16.11 -12.63 -11.61
C LEU A 61 -16.42 -13.64 -10.51
N ILE A 62 -17.67 -13.69 -10.04
CA ILE A 62 -18.10 -14.60 -9.00
C ILE A 62 -18.51 -15.93 -9.63
N VAL A 63 -17.94 -17.00 -9.11
CA VAL A 63 -18.28 -18.38 -9.45
C VAL A 63 -19.30 -18.91 -8.41
N PRO A 64 -20.47 -19.42 -8.83
CA PRO A 64 -21.43 -20.01 -7.92
C PRO A 64 -20.85 -21.20 -7.14
N SER A 65 -21.20 -21.32 -5.87
CA SER A 65 -20.77 -22.44 -5.01
C SER A 65 -21.19 -23.79 -5.61
N GLY A 66 -20.25 -24.74 -5.66
CA GLY A 66 -20.47 -26.08 -6.22
C GLY A 66 -20.30 -26.18 -7.74
N SER A 67 -19.87 -25.10 -8.41
CA SER A 67 -19.47 -25.17 -9.82
C SER A 67 -18.25 -26.08 -9.98
N PRO A 68 -18.25 -27.03 -10.93
CA PRO A 68 -17.12 -27.93 -11.13
C PRO A 68 -15.91 -27.19 -11.69
N GLU A 69 -14.73 -27.57 -11.20
CA GLU A 69 -13.45 -27.12 -11.75
C GLU A 69 -13.10 -27.91 -13.00
N GLU A 70 -12.73 -27.19 -14.06
CA GLU A 70 -12.34 -27.78 -15.33
C GLU A 70 -10.90 -27.41 -15.66
N THR A 71 -10.16 -28.37 -16.20
CA THR A 71 -8.73 -28.21 -16.57
C THR A 71 -8.44 -28.61 -18.01
N ARG A 72 -9.46 -29.05 -18.76
CA ARG A 72 -9.30 -29.53 -20.14
C ARG A 72 -9.03 -28.36 -21.09
N ASN A 73 -8.07 -28.54 -22.01
CA ASN A 73 -7.70 -27.54 -23.03
C ASN A 73 -7.42 -26.14 -22.45
N LEU A 74 -6.85 -26.07 -21.24
CA LEU A 74 -6.72 -24.83 -20.48
C LEU A 74 -6.02 -23.71 -21.25
N VAL A 75 -4.96 -24.02 -22.00
CA VAL A 75 -4.20 -23.02 -22.78
C VAL A 75 -5.04 -22.41 -23.92
N GLU A 76 -5.97 -23.18 -24.50
CA GLU A 76 -6.85 -22.69 -25.55
C GLU A 76 -8.03 -21.91 -24.98
N LEU A 77 -8.53 -22.33 -23.82
CA LEU A 77 -9.73 -21.77 -23.21
C LEU A 77 -9.44 -20.56 -22.31
N CYS A 78 -8.29 -20.53 -21.67
CA CYS A 78 -7.81 -19.49 -20.77
C CYS A 78 -6.44 -18.99 -21.27
N PRO A 79 -6.40 -18.23 -22.38
CA PRO A 79 -5.17 -18.00 -23.13
C PRO A 79 -4.22 -16.98 -22.50
N VAL A 80 -4.60 -16.31 -21.41
CA VAL A 80 -3.80 -15.24 -20.79
C VAL A 80 -2.47 -15.76 -20.27
N ARG A 81 -1.38 -15.09 -20.66
CA ARG A 81 -0.01 -15.42 -20.23
C ARG A 81 0.68 -14.33 -19.43
N ALA A 82 0.26 -13.09 -19.63
CA ALA A 82 0.87 -11.95 -18.97
C ALA A 82 -0.13 -10.83 -18.70
N LEU A 83 0.15 -10.06 -17.65
CA LEU A 83 -0.55 -8.83 -17.31
C LEU A 83 0.45 -7.68 -17.29
N ILE A 84 0.02 -6.52 -17.79
CA ILE A 84 0.71 -5.24 -17.63
C ILE A 84 -0.11 -4.38 -16.68
N LEU A 85 0.41 -4.21 -15.47
CA LEU A 85 -0.17 -3.36 -14.43
C LEU A 85 0.76 -2.19 -14.14
N SER A 86 0.31 -0.97 -14.40
CA SER A 86 1.09 0.26 -14.15
C SER A 86 2.49 0.23 -14.78
N GLY A 87 2.60 -0.34 -15.98
CA GLY A 87 3.85 -0.49 -16.72
C GLY A 87 4.76 -1.63 -16.24
N VAL A 88 4.33 -2.43 -15.26
CA VAL A 88 5.07 -3.60 -14.76
C VAL A 88 4.53 -4.87 -15.39
N TRP A 89 5.44 -5.74 -15.83
CA TRP A 89 5.14 -7.05 -16.39
C TRP A 89 4.93 -8.10 -15.30
N TRP A 90 3.83 -8.85 -15.40
CA TRP A 90 3.48 -9.96 -14.53
C TRP A 90 3.27 -11.20 -15.37
N ASN A 91 4.02 -12.28 -15.08
CA ASN A 91 3.73 -13.56 -15.72
C ASN A 91 2.61 -14.23 -14.93
N VAL A 92 1.60 -14.71 -15.64
CA VAL A 92 0.47 -15.39 -15.03
C VAL A 92 0.25 -16.74 -15.68
N GLU A 93 -0.24 -17.67 -14.89
CA GLU A 93 -0.55 -19.01 -15.34
C GLU A 93 -1.98 -19.35 -14.93
N PRO A 94 -2.88 -19.63 -15.88
CA PRO A 94 -4.17 -20.20 -15.59
C PRO A 94 -4.00 -21.59 -14.97
N THR A 95 -4.80 -21.94 -13.97
CA THR A 95 -4.75 -23.27 -13.33
C THR A 95 -5.98 -24.12 -13.65
N HIS A 96 -7.15 -23.48 -13.71
CA HIS A 96 -8.44 -24.10 -13.99
C HIS A 96 -9.45 -23.04 -14.42
N TYR A 97 -10.62 -23.48 -14.85
CA TYR A 97 -11.73 -22.59 -15.15
C TYR A 97 -13.07 -23.17 -14.70
N TYR A 98 -14.07 -22.29 -14.67
CA TYR A 98 -15.44 -22.60 -14.33
C TYR A 98 -16.35 -22.18 -15.48
N LEU A 99 -17.35 -23.01 -15.77
CA LEU A 99 -18.44 -22.68 -16.70
C LEU A 99 -19.63 -22.17 -15.89
N VAL A 100 -19.92 -20.88 -16.03
CA VAL A 100 -21.01 -20.20 -15.32
C VAL A 100 -22.00 -19.66 -16.34
N GLY A 101 -23.00 -20.48 -16.68
CA GLY A 101 -23.93 -20.18 -17.77
C GLY A 101 -23.20 -20.15 -19.11
N SER A 102 -23.25 -19.02 -19.81
CA SER A 102 -22.49 -18.79 -21.05
C SER A 102 -21.08 -18.22 -20.83
N LYS A 103 -20.69 -17.97 -19.57
CA LYS A 103 -19.41 -17.37 -19.23
C LYS A 103 -18.40 -18.43 -18.83
N ARG A 104 -17.14 -18.17 -19.15
CA ARG A 104 -15.99 -18.92 -18.68
C ARG A 104 -15.15 -18.01 -17.81
N ILE A 105 -15.01 -18.39 -16.54
CA ILE A 105 -14.21 -17.67 -15.56
C ILE A 105 -12.96 -18.51 -15.32
N CYS A 106 -11.79 -17.93 -15.58
CA CYS A 106 -10.51 -18.61 -15.44
C CYS A 106 -9.86 -18.21 -14.13
N HIS A 107 -9.40 -19.17 -13.35
CA HIS A 107 -8.51 -18.92 -12.22
C HIS A 107 -7.07 -18.80 -12.72
N PHE A 108 -6.32 -17.88 -12.14
CA PHE A 108 -4.91 -17.69 -12.45
C PHE A 108 -4.08 -17.48 -11.19
N VAL A 109 -2.79 -17.79 -11.34
CA VAL A 109 -1.76 -17.49 -10.36
C VAL A 109 -0.69 -16.60 -10.97
N ALA A 110 -0.12 -15.70 -10.17
CA ALA A 110 1.12 -15.00 -10.48
C ALA A 110 2.16 -15.39 -9.40
N PRO A 111 2.91 -16.49 -9.60
CA PRO A 111 3.78 -17.04 -8.56
C PRO A 111 4.84 -16.05 -8.06
N GLN A 112 5.32 -15.14 -8.92
CA GLN A 112 6.33 -14.15 -8.54
C GLN A 112 5.85 -13.20 -7.43
N TYR A 113 4.53 -13.04 -7.32
CA TYR A 113 3.89 -12.09 -6.41
C TYR A 113 2.90 -12.77 -5.47
N ASN A 114 2.96 -14.11 -5.30
CA ASN A 114 2.05 -14.86 -4.42
C ASN A 114 0.57 -14.41 -4.58
N THR A 115 0.13 -14.32 -5.82
CA THR A 115 -1.14 -13.72 -6.19
C THR A 115 -2.02 -14.76 -6.86
N HIS A 116 -3.30 -14.76 -6.49
CA HIS A 116 -4.33 -15.64 -7.01
C HIS A 116 -5.56 -14.81 -7.37
N GLY A 117 -6.26 -15.18 -8.44
CA GLY A 117 -7.41 -14.42 -8.86
C GLY A 117 -8.24 -15.13 -9.89
N ASN A 118 -9.38 -14.53 -10.21
CA ASN A 118 -10.25 -14.96 -11.27
C ASN A 118 -10.36 -13.85 -12.31
N TYR A 119 -10.38 -14.23 -13.58
CA TYR A 119 -10.61 -13.30 -14.68
C TYR A 119 -11.69 -13.78 -15.63
N PHE A 120 -12.25 -12.82 -16.35
CA PHE A 120 -13.22 -13.02 -17.41
C PHE A 120 -12.81 -12.23 -18.66
N ILE A 121 -12.79 -12.91 -19.81
CA ILE A 121 -12.59 -12.29 -21.12
C ILE A 121 -13.96 -12.17 -21.80
N GLY A 122 -14.30 -10.96 -22.24
CA GLY A 122 -15.52 -10.69 -23.00
C GLY A 122 -15.52 -11.37 -24.37
N ALA A 123 -16.71 -11.75 -24.85
CA ALA A 123 -16.86 -12.47 -26.13
C ALA A 123 -16.81 -11.56 -27.37
N THR A 124 -16.87 -10.24 -27.18
CA THR A 124 -16.94 -9.26 -28.27
C THR A 124 -15.72 -8.37 -28.26
N LYS A 125 -15.30 -7.95 -29.46
CA LYS A 125 -14.20 -7.02 -29.63
C LYS A 125 -14.61 -5.64 -29.12
N VAL A 126 -13.65 -4.95 -28.51
CA VAL A 126 -13.83 -3.61 -27.95
C VAL A 126 -12.70 -2.71 -28.38
N GLU A 127 -12.93 -1.40 -28.34
CA GLU A 127 -11.86 -0.42 -28.45
C GLU A 127 -10.85 -0.64 -27.30
N PRO A 128 -9.55 -0.72 -27.61
CA PRO A 128 -8.52 -0.96 -26.60
C PRO A 128 -8.38 0.22 -25.63
N TYR A 129 -7.93 -0.05 -24.40
CA TYR A 129 -7.49 1.00 -23.49
C TYR A 129 -6.24 1.72 -24.00
N ASP A 130 -6.03 2.98 -23.59
CA ASP A 130 -4.87 3.80 -24.00
C ASP A 130 -3.51 3.18 -23.68
N THR A 131 -3.46 2.28 -22.69
CA THR A 131 -2.24 1.55 -22.28
C THR A 131 -1.95 0.32 -23.17
N THR A 132 -2.91 -0.08 -24.00
CA THR A 132 -2.77 -1.20 -24.93
C THR A 132 -2.01 -0.77 -26.19
N PRO A 133 -1.01 -1.55 -26.64
CA PRO A 133 -0.29 -1.30 -27.88
C PRO A 133 -1.22 -1.21 -29.11
N THR A 134 -0.89 -0.29 -30.02
CA THR A 134 -1.70 -0.03 -31.22
C THR A 134 -1.84 -1.22 -32.16
N ASN A 135 -0.88 -2.15 -32.16
CA ASN A 135 -0.94 -3.39 -32.93
C ASN A 135 -2.05 -4.33 -32.44
N CYS A 136 -2.60 -4.14 -31.24
CA CYS A 136 -3.69 -4.92 -30.67
C CYS A 136 -5.09 -4.36 -30.96
N ALA A 137 -5.22 -3.20 -31.61
CA ALA A 137 -6.50 -2.51 -31.79
C ALA A 137 -7.61 -3.38 -32.43
N ASP A 138 -7.27 -4.16 -33.46
CA ASP A 138 -8.26 -4.99 -34.17
C ASP A 138 -8.59 -6.32 -33.47
N ASP A 139 -7.91 -6.66 -32.37
CA ASP A 139 -8.06 -7.97 -31.70
C ASP A 139 -8.01 -7.85 -30.18
N SER A 140 -8.75 -6.84 -29.71
CA SER A 140 -8.88 -6.45 -28.32
C SER A 140 -10.23 -6.84 -27.75
N TYR A 141 -10.24 -7.43 -26.55
CA TYR A 141 -11.44 -7.88 -25.85
C TYR A 141 -11.51 -7.27 -24.46
N ALA A 142 -12.74 -7.03 -23.98
CA ALA A 142 -12.95 -6.55 -22.62
C ALA A 142 -12.41 -7.56 -21.61
N PHE A 143 -11.77 -7.08 -20.56
CA PHE A 143 -11.18 -7.90 -19.53
C PHE A 143 -11.53 -7.39 -18.15
N ASP A 144 -12.06 -8.28 -17.31
CA ASP A 144 -12.30 -8.04 -15.90
C ASP A 144 -11.49 -9.05 -15.09
N GLN A 145 -10.89 -8.63 -13.99
CA GLN A 145 -10.33 -9.55 -13.01
C GLN A 145 -10.38 -9.01 -11.60
N TYR A 146 -10.28 -9.92 -10.64
CA TYR A 146 -9.81 -9.59 -9.32
C TYR A 146 -8.69 -10.52 -8.94
N PHE A 147 -7.83 -10.05 -8.05
CA PHE A 147 -6.88 -10.92 -7.39
C PHE A 147 -6.71 -10.56 -5.93
N TYR A 148 -6.19 -11.54 -5.20
CA TYR A 148 -5.67 -11.39 -3.87
C TYR A 148 -4.17 -11.60 -3.89
N HIS A 149 -3.43 -10.64 -3.36
CA HIS A 149 -2.00 -10.80 -3.09
C HIS A 149 -1.82 -11.24 -1.63
N GLY A 150 -1.25 -12.42 -1.43
CA GLY A 150 -1.02 -12.96 -0.09
C GLY A 150 -0.13 -12.04 0.74
N SER A 151 -0.47 -11.85 2.01
CA SER A 151 0.38 -11.12 2.97
C SER A 151 1.22 -12.09 3.81
N ILE A 152 2.03 -11.56 4.73
CA ILE A 152 2.76 -12.38 5.73
C ILE A 152 1.80 -12.84 6.86
N GLY A 153 0.60 -12.26 6.96
CA GLY A 153 -0.43 -12.59 7.96
C GLY A 153 -1.60 -13.44 7.42
N TYR A 154 -2.70 -13.51 8.18
CA TYR A 154 -3.90 -14.31 7.83
C TYR A 154 -4.83 -13.60 6.80
N TYR A 155 -4.40 -12.48 6.22
CA TYR A 155 -5.21 -11.70 5.29
C TYR A 155 -4.49 -11.54 3.95
N SER A 156 -5.23 -11.10 2.93
CA SER A 156 -4.67 -10.76 1.61
C SER A 156 -5.18 -9.40 1.14
N PHE A 157 -4.35 -8.73 0.34
CA PHE A 157 -4.72 -7.49 -0.32
C PHE A 157 -5.56 -7.80 -1.55
N TYR A 158 -6.75 -7.22 -1.59
CA TYR A 158 -7.66 -7.30 -2.72
C TYR A 158 -7.35 -6.19 -3.72
N GLU A 159 -7.26 -6.55 -4.99
CA GLU A 159 -7.30 -5.61 -6.09
C GLU A 159 -8.30 -6.08 -7.15
N GLU A 160 -9.09 -5.14 -7.65
CA GLU A 160 -10.00 -5.36 -8.77
C GLU A 160 -9.58 -4.51 -9.93
N GLN A 161 -9.53 -5.11 -11.12
CA GLN A 161 -8.94 -4.51 -12.29
C GLN A 161 -9.82 -4.75 -13.51
N THR A 162 -9.83 -3.76 -14.39
CA THR A 162 -10.41 -3.88 -15.72
C THR A 162 -9.36 -3.52 -16.75
N GLY A 163 -9.56 -3.93 -17.98
CA GLY A 163 -8.64 -3.62 -19.04
C GLY A 163 -9.00 -4.24 -20.38
N THR A 164 -7.96 -4.42 -21.19
CA THR A 164 -8.05 -5.02 -22.53
C THR A 164 -7.15 -6.24 -22.61
N TYR A 165 -7.70 -7.36 -23.04
CA TYR A 165 -6.95 -8.54 -23.46
C TYR A 165 -6.64 -8.44 -24.96
N CYS A 166 -5.36 -8.60 -25.33
CA CYS A 166 -4.92 -8.68 -26.71
C CYS A 166 -4.74 -10.14 -27.14
N ALA A 167 -5.52 -10.59 -28.12
CA ALA A 167 -5.44 -11.97 -28.59
C ALA A 167 -4.21 -12.26 -29.46
N LYS A 168 -3.53 -11.23 -29.98
CA LYS A 168 -2.31 -11.41 -30.81
C LYS A 168 -1.10 -11.85 -29.99
N ASP A 169 -0.97 -11.39 -28.75
CA ASP A 169 0.19 -11.65 -27.90
C ASP A 169 -0.16 -12.31 -26.55
N ASN A 170 -1.45 -12.57 -26.30
CA ASN A 170 -1.97 -13.16 -25.06
C ASN A 170 -1.68 -12.35 -23.79
N THR A 171 -1.51 -11.03 -23.95
CA THR A 171 -1.22 -10.10 -22.85
C THR A 171 -2.46 -9.27 -22.52
N VAL A 172 -2.63 -8.96 -21.24
CA VAL A 172 -3.69 -8.07 -20.77
C VAL A 172 -3.09 -6.77 -20.27
N TYR A 173 -3.71 -5.64 -20.64
CA TYR A 173 -3.34 -4.30 -20.21
C TYR A 173 -4.42 -3.80 -19.27
N ILE A 174 -4.07 -3.62 -17.99
CA ILE A 174 -5.04 -3.43 -16.91
C ILE A 174 -4.72 -2.23 -16.04
N PHE A 175 -5.76 -1.72 -15.37
CA PHE A 175 -5.66 -0.67 -14.36
C PHE A 175 -6.56 -0.98 -13.16
N GLY A 176 -6.16 -0.50 -11.99
CA GLY A 176 -6.83 -0.76 -10.71
C GLY A 176 -8.10 0.07 -10.50
N ASN A 177 -9.22 -0.62 -10.28
CA ASN A 177 -10.53 -0.03 -10.01
C ASN A 177 -10.99 -0.22 -8.56
N GLY A 178 -10.70 -1.36 -7.96
CA GLY A 178 -11.07 -1.71 -6.58
C GLY A 178 -9.87 -2.01 -5.71
N LEU A 179 -9.95 -1.67 -4.42
CA LEU A 179 -8.98 -2.05 -3.39
C LEU A 179 -9.72 -2.46 -2.13
N GLY A 180 -9.12 -3.37 -1.37
CA GLY A 180 -9.68 -3.85 -0.12
C GLY A 180 -8.77 -4.89 0.51
N SER A 181 -9.27 -5.54 1.55
CA SER A 181 -8.55 -6.64 2.21
C SER A 181 -9.54 -7.72 2.59
N PHE A 182 -9.08 -8.98 2.67
CA PHE A 182 -9.94 -10.07 3.10
C PHE A 182 -9.15 -11.09 3.92
N ASP A 183 -9.78 -11.68 4.94
CA ASP A 183 -9.18 -12.69 5.83
C ASP A 183 -9.08 -14.04 5.12
N ILE A 184 -8.19 -14.11 4.14
CA ILE A 184 -7.86 -15.29 3.35
C ILE A 184 -6.36 -15.27 3.03
N ASN A 185 -5.71 -16.43 3.03
CA ASN A 185 -4.32 -16.58 2.56
C ASN A 185 -4.01 -18.06 2.29
N GLY A 186 -2.85 -18.34 1.69
CA GLY A 186 -2.37 -19.70 1.44
C GLY A 186 -3.24 -20.45 0.44
N SER A 187 -3.45 -21.76 0.66
CA SER A 187 -4.19 -22.62 -0.28
C SER A 187 -5.63 -22.17 -0.52
N PHE A 188 -6.27 -21.54 0.46
CA PHE A 188 -7.64 -21.03 0.31
C PHE A 188 -7.77 -19.98 -0.80
N LEU A 189 -6.67 -19.30 -1.16
CA LEU A 189 -6.66 -18.36 -2.28
C LEU A 189 -6.93 -19.05 -3.63
N ALA A 190 -6.44 -20.28 -3.81
CA ALA A 190 -6.67 -21.06 -5.02
C ALA A 190 -8.11 -21.56 -5.15
N GLU A 191 -8.81 -21.69 -4.01
CA GLU A 191 -10.19 -22.19 -3.91
C GLU A 191 -11.22 -21.04 -3.85
N ASP A 192 -10.78 -19.77 -3.84
CA ASP A 192 -11.71 -18.63 -3.75
C ASP A 192 -12.49 -18.44 -5.05
N THR A 193 -13.78 -18.73 -4.95
CA THR A 193 -14.77 -18.57 -6.02
C THR A 193 -15.47 -17.21 -5.98
N GLY A 194 -15.14 -16.37 -4.99
CA GLY A 194 -15.82 -15.11 -4.80
C GLY A 194 -17.14 -15.24 -4.03
N SER A 195 -17.75 -14.10 -3.66
CA SER A 195 -19.08 -14.06 -3.06
C SER A 195 -19.76 -12.71 -3.31
N GLY A 196 -21.09 -12.70 -3.34
CA GLY A 196 -21.88 -11.48 -3.60
C GLY A 196 -22.00 -10.53 -2.39
N GLY A 197 -21.53 -10.95 -1.22
CA GLY A 197 -21.53 -10.16 0.01
C GLY A 197 -20.40 -9.13 0.05
N TYR A 198 -20.46 -8.23 1.03
CA TYR A 198 -19.30 -7.38 1.34
C TYR A 198 -18.19 -8.23 1.95
N ARG A 199 -16.96 -8.00 1.48
CA ARG A 199 -15.74 -8.63 1.96
C ARG A 199 -14.88 -7.57 2.64
N HIS A 200 -14.24 -7.93 3.75
CA HIS A 200 -13.28 -7.09 4.47
C HIS A 200 -12.40 -7.98 5.37
N SER A 201 -11.26 -7.46 5.81
CA SER A 201 -10.38 -8.14 6.77
C SER A 201 -10.52 -7.53 8.16
N PHE A 202 -10.97 -8.34 9.12
CA PHE A 202 -10.94 -7.97 10.53
C PHE A 202 -9.50 -7.94 11.05
N TYR A 203 -8.66 -8.85 10.57
CA TYR A 203 -7.25 -8.93 10.97
C TYR A 203 -6.50 -7.65 10.58
N TYR A 204 -6.58 -7.25 9.32
CA TYR A 204 -5.99 -6.02 8.81
C TYR A 204 -6.55 -4.80 9.54
N GLY A 205 -7.88 -4.75 9.73
CA GLY A 205 -8.53 -3.66 10.45
C GLY A 205 -7.98 -3.50 11.87
N LEU A 206 -7.85 -4.60 12.63
CA LEU A 206 -7.35 -4.57 14.00
C LEU A 206 -5.86 -4.21 14.07
N VAL A 207 -5.01 -4.95 13.34
CA VAL A 207 -3.55 -4.76 13.36
C VAL A 207 -3.17 -3.40 12.79
N GLY A 208 -3.81 -2.99 11.69
CA GLY A 208 -3.64 -1.68 11.08
C GLY A 208 -4.07 -0.55 12.02
N SER A 209 -5.19 -0.70 12.74
CA SER A 209 -5.63 0.30 13.74
C SER A 209 -4.63 0.45 14.89
N ILE A 210 -4.09 -0.65 15.40
CA ILE A 210 -3.03 -0.63 16.44
C ILE A 210 -1.81 0.14 15.92
N TRP A 211 -1.39 -0.15 14.68
CA TRP A 211 -0.24 0.48 14.07
C TRP A 211 -0.42 1.99 13.82
N VAL A 212 -1.56 2.37 13.25
CA VAL A 212 -1.91 3.78 12.99
C VAL A 212 -1.99 4.55 14.31
N THR A 213 -2.60 3.96 15.34
CA THR A 213 -2.67 4.57 16.68
C THR A 213 -1.27 4.76 17.26
N TYR A 214 -0.42 3.74 17.19
CA TYR A 214 0.96 3.83 17.65
C TYR A 214 1.74 4.95 16.94
N ARG A 215 1.62 5.04 15.61
CA ARG A 215 2.23 6.12 14.80
C ARG A 215 1.71 7.50 15.20
N ALA A 216 0.41 7.64 15.44
CA ALA A 216 -0.18 8.89 15.93
C ALA A 216 0.38 9.31 17.30
N LEU A 217 0.58 8.35 18.21
CA LEU A 217 1.20 8.61 19.52
C LEU A 217 2.67 9.05 19.39
N VAL A 218 3.44 8.42 18.49
CA VAL A 218 4.82 8.82 18.18
C VAL A 218 4.86 10.24 17.61
N LEU A 219 3.96 10.57 16.68
CA LEU A 219 3.84 11.91 16.12
C LEU A 219 3.51 12.95 17.20
N ARG A 220 2.55 12.65 18.08
CA ARG A 220 2.18 13.53 19.19
C ARG A 220 3.36 13.75 20.15
N ARG A 221 4.08 12.69 20.51
CA ARG A 221 5.30 12.78 21.33
C ARG A 221 6.34 13.67 20.65
N SER A 222 6.61 13.44 19.37
CA SER A 222 7.57 14.20 18.58
C SER A 222 7.19 15.68 18.48
N PHE A 223 5.90 16.00 18.26
CA PHE A 223 5.40 17.37 18.26
C PHE A 223 5.67 18.10 19.58
N ILE A 224 5.37 17.44 20.71
CA ILE A 224 5.60 18.01 22.05
C ILE A 224 7.10 18.24 22.27
N SER A 225 7.97 17.29 21.90
CA SER A 225 9.42 17.45 21.97
C SER A 225 9.92 18.63 21.13
N CYS A 226 9.49 18.73 19.87
CA CYS A 226 9.86 19.82 18.96
C CYS A 226 9.44 21.18 19.52
N LYS A 227 8.21 21.28 20.07
CA LYS A 227 7.70 22.52 20.67
C LYS A 227 8.50 22.91 21.92
N ARG A 228 8.75 21.97 22.84
CA ARG A 228 9.48 22.23 24.09
C ARG A 228 10.94 22.57 23.84
N TYR A 229 11.62 21.79 22.99
CA TYR A 229 13.02 22.00 22.66
C TYR A 229 13.22 23.32 21.90
N GLY A 230 12.39 23.59 20.89
CA GLY A 230 12.42 24.86 20.16
C GLY A 230 12.21 26.07 21.06
N ARG A 231 11.24 26.01 21.97
CA ARG A 231 11.00 27.07 22.96
C ARG A 231 12.22 27.31 23.86
N ARG A 232 12.87 26.24 24.36
CA ARG A 232 14.08 26.37 25.20
C ARG A 232 15.22 27.04 24.43
N CYS A 233 15.46 26.67 23.18
CA CYS A 233 16.52 27.30 22.38
C CYS A 233 16.18 28.76 22.03
N ASP A 234 14.89 29.07 21.85
CA ASP A 234 14.44 30.45 21.69
C ASP A 234 14.65 31.28 22.99
N GLU A 235 14.37 30.71 24.17
CA GLU A 235 14.60 31.33 25.49
C GLU A 235 16.09 31.59 25.78
N VAL A 236 16.99 30.68 25.38
CA VAL A 236 18.45 30.81 25.57
C VAL A 236 19.11 31.63 24.44
N GLY A 237 18.37 32.00 23.40
CA GLY A 237 18.91 32.76 22.26
C GLY A 237 19.76 31.93 21.29
N GLU A 238 19.78 30.60 21.43
CA GLU A 238 20.51 29.68 20.56
C GLU A 238 19.77 29.38 19.27
N ASN A 239 20.48 29.45 18.14
CA ASN A 239 19.87 29.31 16.82
C ASN A 239 20.07 27.90 16.30
N LEU A 240 18.99 27.28 15.83
CA LEU A 240 19.05 25.95 15.25
C LEU A 240 19.35 26.03 13.75
N ASN A 241 20.36 25.29 13.30
CA ASN A 241 20.65 25.10 11.89
C ASN A 241 19.69 24.06 11.28
N ARG A 242 19.51 24.10 9.94
CA ARG A 242 18.60 23.17 9.24
C ARG A 242 18.98 21.71 9.47
N LYS A 243 20.28 21.38 9.47
CA LYS A 243 20.76 20.01 9.70
C LYS A 243 20.39 19.50 11.09
N GLU A 244 20.57 20.33 12.12
CA GLU A 244 20.22 20.00 13.51
C GLU A 244 18.71 19.82 13.67
N ALA A 245 17.91 20.67 13.03
CA ALA A 245 16.45 20.55 13.01
C ALA A 245 15.99 19.21 12.40
N VAL A 246 16.59 18.81 11.28
CA VAL A 246 16.29 17.53 10.62
C VAL A 246 16.66 16.35 11.51
N ILE A 247 17.88 16.33 12.05
CA ILE A 247 18.35 15.25 12.92
C ILE A 247 17.46 15.14 14.15
N PHE A 248 17.15 16.26 14.81
CA PHE A 248 16.29 16.25 16.00
C PHE A 248 14.89 15.70 15.71
N VAL A 249 14.26 16.14 14.62
CA VAL A 249 12.93 15.66 14.22
C VAL A 249 12.96 14.17 13.88
N GLN A 250 13.95 13.72 13.10
CA GLN A 250 14.08 12.31 12.71
C GLN A 250 14.27 11.39 13.92
N GLU A 251 15.13 11.77 14.88
CA GLU A 251 15.31 10.99 16.10
C GLU A 251 14.04 10.93 16.95
N ASN A 252 13.25 12.01 17.00
CA ASN A 252 11.99 12.03 17.74
C ASN A 252 10.85 11.27 17.04
N LEU A 253 10.88 11.18 15.71
CA LEU A 253 9.97 10.37 14.90
C LEU A 253 10.33 8.89 14.87
N ARG A 254 11.48 8.51 15.43
CA ARG A 254 11.92 7.12 15.50
C ARG A 254 10.92 6.25 16.25
N LEU A 255 10.65 5.09 15.66
CA LEU A 255 9.70 4.09 16.18
C LEU A 255 10.29 3.34 17.38
N SER A 256 11.55 2.91 17.30
CA SER A 256 12.19 2.18 18.41
C SER A 256 13.10 3.07 19.25
N ALA A 257 13.02 2.94 20.58
CA ALA A 257 14.00 3.56 21.48
C ALA A 257 15.36 2.83 21.41
N HIS A 258 16.45 3.55 21.68
CA HIS A 258 17.75 2.94 21.96
C HIS A 258 17.64 2.11 23.24
N GLY A 259 17.55 0.79 23.11
CA GLY A 259 17.32 -0.14 24.22
C GLY A 259 16.05 -0.99 24.09
N ALA A 260 15.26 -0.83 23.02
CA ALA A 260 14.13 -1.72 22.76
C ALA A 260 14.60 -3.19 22.67
N THR A 261 13.85 -4.08 23.33
CA THR A 261 14.06 -5.53 23.30
C THR A 261 13.95 -6.08 21.88
N ILE A 262 14.53 -7.25 21.64
CA ILE A 262 14.50 -7.90 20.33
C ILE A 262 13.06 -8.15 19.85
N TYR A 263 12.16 -8.58 20.75
CA TYR A 263 10.74 -8.78 20.45
C TYR A 263 10.03 -7.50 20.02
N HIS A 264 10.32 -6.36 20.66
CA HIS A 264 9.75 -5.08 20.27
C HIS A 264 10.22 -4.67 18.86
N ARG A 265 11.48 -4.94 18.53
CA ARG A 265 12.01 -4.66 17.18
C ARG A 265 11.38 -5.56 16.12
N PHE A 266 11.17 -6.83 16.40
CA PHE A 266 10.48 -7.75 15.50
C PHE A 266 9.01 -7.34 15.27
N ALA A 267 8.29 -6.99 16.33
CA ALA A 267 6.92 -6.50 16.22
C ALA A 267 6.84 -5.21 15.38
N LEU A 268 7.76 -4.26 15.60
CA LEU A 268 7.83 -3.03 14.80
C LEU A 268 8.20 -3.30 13.34
N LEU A 269 9.10 -4.26 13.08
CA LEU A 269 9.47 -4.65 11.72
C LEU A 269 8.28 -5.25 10.99
N TYR A 270 7.53 -6.15 11.63
CA TYR A 270 6.31 -6.71 11.06
C TYR A 270 5.32 -5.60 10.68
N LEU A 271 4.99 -4.70 11.62
CA LEU A 271 4.08 -3.59 11.35
C LEU A 271 4.60 -2.61 10.29
N LEU A 272 5.92 -2.46 10.18
CA LEU A 272 6.56 -1.65 9.14
C LEU A 272 6.38 -2.30 7.76
N VAL A 273 6.66 -3.60 7.64
CA VAL A 273 6.52 -4.34 6.38
C VAL A 273 5.06 -4.30 5.91
N GLU A 274 4.11 -4.62 6.79
CA GLU A 274 2.68 -4.55 6.48
C GLU A 274 2.22 -3.14 6.05
N GLY A 275 2.74 -2.10 6.72
CA GLY A 275 2.48 -0.71 6.35
C GLY A 275 3.07 -0.33 4.98
N ILE A 276 4.31 -0.74 4.69
CA ILE A 276 4.97 -0.47 3.40
C ILE A 276 4.26 -1.18 2.26
N MET A 277 3.84 -2.43 2.45
CA MET A 277 3.10 -3.19 1.44
C MET A 277 1.79 -2.48 1.10
N THR A 278 1.04 -2.03 2.11
CA THR A 278 -0.18 -1.24 1.93
C THR A 278 0.06 0.01 1.08
N ASP A 279 1.11 0.78 1.40
CA ASP A 279 1.42 2.02 0.68
C ASP A 279 1.93 1.75 -0.75
N TYR A 280 2.66 0.66 -0.97
CA TYR A 280 3.13 0.25 -2.29
C TYR A 280 1.97 -0.10 -3.23
N PHE A 281 1.02 -0.93 -2.77
CA PHE A 281 -0.19 -1.25 -3.56
C PHE A 281 -1.00 0.00 -3.88
N PHE A 282 -1.11 0.94 -2.92
CA PHE A 282 -1.80 2.19 -3.18
C PHE A 282 -1.10 3.05 -4.25
N LEU A 283 0.24 3.13 -4.19
CA LEU A 283 1.03 3.93 -5.12
C LEU A 283 1.02 3.37 -6.55
N LEU A 284 1.05 2.04 -6.72
CA LEU A 284 0.97 1.40 -8.02
C LEU A 284 -0.29 1.82 -8.80
N ARG A 285 -1.42 2.00 -8.12
CA ARG A 285 -2.67 2.47 -8.74
C ARG A 285 -2.67 3.94 -9.16
N THR A 286 -1.92 4.80 -8.47
CA THR A 286 -1.94 6.25 -8.76
C THR A 286 -1.12 6.66 -9.98
N LYS A 287 -0.54 5.69 -10.69
CA LYS A 287 0.13 5.86 -11.98
C LYS A 287 -0.64 5.11 -13.05
#